data_AF-A0A3N5EWS6-F1
#
_entry.id   AF-A0A3N5EWS6-F1
#
_cell.length_a   1.000
_cell.length_b   1.000
_cell.length_c   1.000
_cell.angle_alpha   90.00
_cell.angle_beta   90.00
_cell.angle_gamma   90.00
#
_symmetry.space_group_name_H-M   'P 1'
#
loop_
_entity.id
_entity.type
_entity.pdbx_description
1 polymer ?
#
loop_
_entity_poly.entity_id
_entity_poly.type
_entity_poly.pdbx_seq_one_letter_code
_entity_poly.pdbx_strand_id
1 'polypeptide(L)'
;MSEMAVFRRRASDHVDAAQLQAYRAFLSPHFEQIEGICDTGAEIADDLRRRIREPDEVGIGLTTAEAALDAIALEIAEQTAPEPLRALHAEFDANLERALRGVVTIQRGCGLTRLPHASIYDDGPQAYWKRGYLNIIHAQMRMREIAEILFAWKAGTPAEASVAARIQQMGA
;
A
#
# COMPACT_ATOMS: atom_id res chain seq x y z
N MET A 1 -43.22 7.10 4.20
CA MET A 1 -41.78 6.97 4.54
C MET A 1 -41.59 5.71 5.39
N SER A 2 -41.90 4.53 4.83
CA SER A 2 -41.00 3.50 4.28
C SER A 2 -40.20 2.72 5.35
N GLU A 3 -40.84 1.67 5.88
CA GLU A 3 -40.27 0.60 6.73
C GLU A 3 -39.04 -0.09 6.13
N MET A 4 -38.80 0.05 4.82
CA MET A 4 -37.60 -0.48 4.16
C MET A 4 -36.30 0.21 4.59
N ALA A 5 -36.36 1.45 5.12
CA ALA A 5 -35.18 2.15 5.64
C ALA A 5 -34.72 1.61 7.01
N VAL A 6 -35.63 1.05 7.80
CA VAL A 6 -35.34 0.49 9.12
C VAL A 6 -34.72 -0.90 9.02
N PHE A 7 -35.09 -1.67 7.98
CA PHE A 7 -34.56 -3.02 7.78
C PHE A 7 -33.13 -3.02 7.21
N ARG A 8 -32.76 -2.05 6.38
CA ARG A 8 -31.36 -1.91 5.89
C ARG A 8 -30.38 -1.49 6.98
N ARG A 9 -30.83 -0.78 8.02
CA ARG A 9 -29.97 -0.34 9.12
C ARG A 9 -29.52 -1.47 10.03
N ARG A 10 -30.32 -2.53 10.19
CA ARG A 10 -30.03 -3.64 11.12
C ARG A 10 -28.96 -4.62 10.65
N ALA A 11 -28.69 -4.70 9.34
CA ALA A 11 -27.71 -5.65 8.81
C ALA A 11 -26.26 -5.17 8.92
N SER A 12 -26.01 -3.86 9.09
CA SER A 12 -24.65 -3.29 9.15
C SER A 12 -24.10 -3.16 10.59
N ASP A 13 -24.89 -3.50 11.61
CA ASP A 13 -24.54 -3.26 13.01
C ASP A 13 -23.81 -4.43 13.69
N HIS A 14 -23.74 -5.61 13.07
CA HIS A 14 -23.13 -6.79 13.69
C HIS A 14 -22.04 -7.37 12.79
N VAL A 15 -20.92 -6.64 12.68
CA VAL A 15 -19.65 -7.32 12.41
C VAL A 15 -19.30 -8.11 13.68
N ASP A 16 -19.29 -9.43 13.58
CA ASP A 16 -18.89 -10.28 14.70
C ASP A 16 -17.42 -10.01 15.06
N ALA A 17 -17.13 -9.97 16.36
CA ALA A 17 -15.78 -9.79 16.88
C ALA A 17 -14.82 -10.85 16.32
N ALA A 18 -15.29 -12.09 16.13
CA ALA A 18 -14.50 -13.16 15.53
C ALA A 18 -14.14 -12.87 14.06
N GLN A 19 -15.10 -12.36 13.27
CA GLN A 19 -14.85 -11.97 11.88
C GLN A 19 -13.85 -10.80 11.79
N LEU A 20 -14.00 -9.81 12.66
CA LEU A 20 -13.09 -8.67 12.72
C LEU A 20 -11.68 -9.11 13.13
N GLN A 21 -11.57 -10.00 14.13
CA GLN A 21 -10.29 -10.54 14.57
C GLN A 21 -9.62 -11.37 13.47
N ALA A 22 -10.36 -12.21 12.76
CA ALA A 22 -9.84 -13.00 11.64
C ALA A 22 -9.30 -12.10 10.51
N TYR A 23 -10.06 -11.05 10.14
CA TYR A 23 -9.62 -10.08 9.13
C TYR A 23 -8.32 -9.36 9.53
N ARG A 24 -8.17 -9.00 10.81
CA ARG A 24 -6.94 -8.37 11.33
C ARG A 24 -5.78 -9.31 11.41
N ALA A 25 -6.01 -10.55 11.86
CA ALA A 25 -4.99 -11.60 11.91
C ALA A 25 -4.48 -11.94 10.50
N PHE A 26 -5.35 -11.83 9.49
CA PHE A 26 -4.94 -11.89 8.09
C PHE A 26 -4.12 -10.66 7.69
N LEU A 27 -4.65 -9.44 7.86
CA LEU A 27 -4.03 -8.23 7.28
C LEU A 27 -2.71 -7.83 7.96
N SER A 28 -2.57 -8.04 9.27
CA SER A 28 -1.41 -7.59 10.06
C SER A 28 -0.06 -8.12 9.54
N PRO A 29 0.16 -9.43 9.34
CA PRO A 29 1.44 -9.93 8.83
C PRO A 29 1.74 -9.45 7.40
N HIS A 30 0.72 -9.36 6.53
CA HIS A 30 0.91 -8.84 5.18
C HIS A 30 1.31 -7.36 5.22
N PHE A 31 0.69 -6.57 6.09
CA PHE A 31 1.05 -5.17 6.23
C PHE A 31 2.49 -4.98 6.70
N GLU A 32 2.95 -5.74 7.70
CA GLU A 32 4.35 -5.72 8.15
C GLU A 32 5.32 -6.09 7.02
N GLN A 33 4.98 -7.11 6.22
CA GLN A 33 5.79 -7.51 5.07
C GLN A 33 5.81 -6.44 3.98
N ILE A 34 4.66 -5.82 3.65
CA ILE A 34 4.56 -4.71 2.70
C ILE A 34 5.43 -3.55 3.17
N GLU A 35 5.39 -3.21 4.46
CA GLU A 35 6.21 -2.13 5.01
C GLU A 35 7.71 -2.41 4.84
N GLY A 36 8.18 -3.61 5.17
CA GLY A 36 9.59 -3.98 5.00
C GLY A 36 10.06 -3.93 3.55
N ILE A 37 9.22 -4.37 2.61
CA ILE A 37 9.51 -4.27 1.17
C ILE A 37 9.52 -2.80 0.73
N CYS A 38 8.57 -1.99 1.17
CA CYS A 38 8.51 -0.57 0.83
C CYS A 38 9.73 0.19 1.36
N ASP A 39 10.15 -0.06 2.61
CA ASP A 39 11.33 0.57 3.20
C ASP A 39 12.59 0.22 2.40
N THR A 40 12.78 -1.07 2.09
CA THR A 40 13.90 -1.55 1.28
C THR A 40 13.88 -0.94 -0.13
N GLY A 41 12.72 -0.90 -0.78
CA GLY A 41 12.56 -0.34 -2.13
C GLY A 41 12.82 1.17 -2.17
N ALA A 42 12.38 1.90 -1.14
CA ALA A 42 12.65 3.33 -1.00
C ALA A 42 14.14 3.62 -0.77
N GLU A 43 14.80 2.82 0.08
CA GLU A 43 16.26 2.90 0.30
C GLU A 43 17.03 2.66 -0.99
N ILE A 44 16.72 1.57 -1.72
CA ILE A 44 17.35 1.26 -3.01
C ILE A 44 17.18 2.43 -3.99
N ALA A 45 15.97 3.00 -4.09
CA ALA A 45 15.72 4.11 -4.99
C ALA A 45 16.53 5.36 -4.64
N ASP A 46 16.68 5.69 -3.35
CA ASP A 46 17.48 6.82 -2.89
C ASP A 46 18.98 6.56 -3.09
N ASP A 47 19.45 5.35 -2.80
CA ASP A 47 20.84 4.94 -3.04
C ASP A 47 21.22 5.05 -4.53
N LEU A 48 20.35 4.58 -5.44
CA LEU A 48 20.57 4.73 -6.88
C LEU A 48 20.61 6.21 -7.30
N ARG A 49 19.72 7.05 -6.75
CA ARG A 49 19.73 8.50 -7.00
C ARG A 49 21.01 9.17 -6.51
N ARG A 50 21.52 8.73 -5.36
CA ARG A 50 22.76 9.23 -4.74
C ARG A 50 24.02 8.57 -5.29
N ARG A 51 23.87 7.57 -6.16
CA ARG A 51 24.97 6.79 -6.76
C ARG A 51 25.79 6.04 -5.70
N ILE A 52 25.10 5.52 -4.69
CA ILE A 52 25.68 4.71 -3.61
C ILE A 52 25.73 3.23 -4.02
N ARG A 53 24.76 2.77 -4.82
CA ARG A 53 24.69 1.40 -5.36
C ARG A 53 24.64 1.41 -6.88
N GLU A 54 25.15 0.34 -7.48
CA GLU A 54 25.06 0.15 -8.93
C GLU A 54 23.71 -0.47 -9.35
N PRO A 55 23.12 -0.06 -10.49
CA PRO A 55 21.83 -0.58 -10.95
C PRO A 55 21.77 -2.11 -11.10
N ASP A 56 22.88 -2.74 -11.48
CA ASP A 56 22.93 -4.19 -11.68
C ASP A 56 22.98 -4.98 -10.35
N GLU A 57 23.47 -4.37 -9.26
CA GLU A 57 23.55 -5.01 -7.94
C GLU A 57 22.17 -5.18 -7.30
N VAL A 58 21.25 -4.27 -7.59
CA VAL A 58 19.92 -4.23 -6.96
C VAL A 58 18.83 -4.92 -7.78
N GLY A 59 19.13 -5.32 -9.01
CA GLY A 59 18.14 -5.85 -9.95
C GLY A 59 17.39 -7.08 -9.44
N ILE A 60 18.12 -8.06 -8.88
CA ILE A 60 17.51 -9.28 -8.31
C ILE A 60 16.60 -8.93 -7.14
N GLY A 61 17.06 -8.06 -6.24
CA GLY A 61 16.27 -7.64 -5.07
C GLY A 61 14.96 -6.95 -5.45
N LEU A 62 14.99 -6.08 -6.47
CA LEU A 62 13.79 -5.42 -6.99
C LEU A 62 12.81 -6.41 -7.63
N THR A 63 13.30 -7.40 -8.38
CA THR A 63 12.46 -8.46 -8.96
C THR A 63 11.82 -9.34 -7.88
N THR A 64 12.56 -9.68 -6.82
CA THR A 64 12.01 -10.41 -5.67
C THR A 64 10.95 -9.57 -4.95
N ALA A 65 11.19 -8.28 -4.76
CA ALA A 65 10.23 -7.35 -4.15
C ALA A 65 8.94 -7.22 -4.99
N GLU A 66 9.07 -7.10 -6.31
CA GLU A 66 7.94 -7.07 -7.24
C GLU A 66 7.08 -8.33 -7.10
N ALA A 67 7.69 -9.52 -7.18
CA ALA A 67 6.97 -10.78 -7.07
C ALA A 67 6.30 -10.96 -5.70
N ALA A 68 6.95 -10.52 -4.62
CA ALA A 68 6.37 -10.59 -3.28
C ALA A 68 5.16 -9.65 -3.13
N LEU A 69 5.24 -8.41 -3.59
CA LEU A 69 4.12 -7.47 -3.54
C LEU A 69 2.96 -7.92 -4.43
N ASP A 70 3.24 -8.50 -5.60
CA ASP A 70 2.23 -9.04 -6.50
C ASP A 70 1.47 -10.22 -5.87
N ALA A 71 2.18 -11.15 -5.23
CA ALA A 71 1.58 -12.25 -4.49
C ALA A 71 0.70 -11.76 -3.32
N ILE A 72 1.20 -10.80 -2.53
CA ILE A 72 0.44 -10.21 -1.43
C ILE A 72 -0.80 -9.47 -1.95
N ALA A 73 -0.69 -8.76 -3.07
CA ALA A 73 -1.83 -8.04 -3.68
C ALA A 73 -2.93 -9.02 -4.09
N LEU A 74 -2.57 -10.18 -4.67
CA LEU A 74 -3.53 -11.22 -4.99
C LEU A 74 -4.25 -11.75 -3.74
N GLU A 75 -3.49 -12.08 -2.69
CA GLU A 75 -4.04 -12.57 -1.43
C GLU A 75 -4.98 -11.55 -0.77
N ILE A 76 -4.61 -10.27 -0.79
CA ILE A 76 -5.43 -9.18 -0.24
C ILE A 76 -6.69 -8.97 -1.06
N ALA A 77 -6.61 -9.00 -2.40
CA ALA A 77 -7.77 -8.85 -3.27
C ALA A 77 -8.80 -9.99 -3.11
N GLU A 78 -8.33 -11.21 -2.79
CA GLU A 78 -9.19 -12.36 -2.50
C GLU A 78 -9.84 -12.30 -1.11
N GLN A 79 -9.27 -11.52 -0.18
CA GLN A 79 -9.78 -11.40 1.17
C GLN A 79 -11.07 -10.58 1.24
N THR A 80 -12.13 -11.18 1.78
CA THR A 80 -13.36 -10.42 2.05
C THR A 80 -13.23 -9.61 3.34
N ALA A 81 -13.20 -8.28 3.21
CA ALA A 81 -13.31 -7.37 4.34
C ALA A 81 -14.75 -7.33 4.92
N PRO A 82 -14.91 -7.11 6.24
CA PRO A 82 -16.21 -6.80 6.85
C PRO A 82 -16.87 -5.62 6.13
N GLU A 83 -18.19 -5.66 5.95
CA GLU A 83 -18.91 -4.69 5.11
C GLU A 83 -18.55 -3.22 5.42
N PRO A 84 -18.53 -2.77 6.70
CA PRO A 84 -18.22 -1.37 7.01
C PRO A 84 -16.78 -0.96 6.67
N LEU A 85 -15.88 -1.92 6.48
CA LEU A 85 -14.46 -1.71 6.20
C LEU A 85 -14.10 -1.89 4.72
N ARG A 86 -15.04 -2.31 3.86
CA ARG A 86 -14.75 -2.63 2.45
C ARG A 86 -14.16 -1.46 1.67
N ALA A 87 -14.66 -0.25 1.90
CA ALA A 87 -14.13 0.94 1.22
C ALA A 87 -12.67 1.22 1.61
N LEU A 88 -12.35 1.12 2.91
CA LEU A 88 -10.99 1.27 3.42
C LEU A 88 -10.07 0.15 2.94
N HIS A 89 -10.56 -1.07 2.87
CA HIS A 89 -9.83 -2.21 2.32
C HIS A 89 -9.50 -2.01 0.84
N ALA A 90 -10.46 -1.60 0.02
CA ALA A 90 -10.23 -1.29 -1.40
C ALA A 90 -9.23 -0.13 -1.57
N GLU A 91 -9.25 0.87 -0.68
CA GLU A 91 -8.27 1.95 -0.70
C GLU A 91 -6.87 1.48 -0.30
N PHE A 92 -6.78 0.57 0.68
CA PHE A 92 -5.51 -0.08 1.05
C PHE A 92 -4.92 -0.82 -0.15
N ASP A 93 -5.73 -1.66 -0.80
CA ASP A 93 -5.35 -2.45 -1.98
C ASP A 93 -4.87 -1.56 -3.14
N ALA A 94 -5.61 -0.49 -3.45
CA ALA A 94 -5.19 0.47 -4.48
C ALA A 94 -3.82 1.14 -4.19
N ASN A 95 -3.48 1.34 -2.91
CA ASN A 95 -2.17 1.86 -2.52
C ASN A 95 -1.08 0.77 -2.53
N LEU A 96 -1.41 -0.49 -2.23
CA LEU A 96 -0.49 -1.61 -2.44
C LEU A 96 -0.09 -1.72 -3.92
N GLU A 97 -1.05 -1.67 -4.84
CA GLU A 97 -0.74 -1.63 -6.27
C GLU A 97 0.13 -0.42 -6.65
N ARG A 98 -0.08 0.73 -5.99
CA ARG A 98 0.74 1.92 -6.20
C ARG A 98 2.19 1.70 -5.75
N ALA A 99 2.40 1.03 -4.62
CA ALA A 99 3.73 0.64 -4.15
C ALA A 99 4.40 -0.33 -5.12
N LEU A 100 3.68 -1.35 -5.58
CA LEU A 100 4.14 -2.29 -6.63
C LEU A 100 4.58 -1.55 -7.89
N ARG A 101 3.75 -0.64 -8.42
CA ARG A 101 4.13 0.22 -9.56
C ARG A 101 5.37 1.06 -9.27
N GLY A 102 5.58 1.45 -8.02
CA GLY A 102 6.80 2.13 -7.56
C GLY A 102 8.04 1.26 -7.75
N VAL A 103 8.03 0.03 -7.24
CA VAL A 103 9.12 -0.96 -7.39
C VAL A 103 9.42 -1.23 -8.87
N VAL A 104 8.39 -1.53 -9.66
CA VAL A 104 8.52 -1.76 -11.12
C VAL A 104 9.12 -0.53 -11.82
N THR A 105 8.75 0.67 -11.40
CA THR A 105 9.30 1.91 -11.97
C THR A 105 10.80 2.04 -11.68
N ILE A 106 11.26 1.67 -10.49
CA ILE A 106 12.69 1.69 -10.14
C ILE A 106 13.44 0.68 -11.01
N GLN A 107 12.93 -0.54 -11.11
CA GLN A 107 13.51 -1.62 -11.93
C GLN A 107 13.63 -1.22 -13.40
N ARG A 108 12.62 -0.54 -13.95
CA ARG A 108 12.69 0.01 -15.32
C ARG A 108 13.81 1.04 -15.46
N GLY A 109 14.02 1.89 -14.46
CA GLY A 109 15.17 2.82 -14.42
C GLY A 109 16.50 2.09 -14.50
N CYS A 110 16.66 0.98 -13.76
CA CYS A 110 17.86 0.12 -13.87
C CYS A 110 17.98 -0.55 -15.24
N GLY A 111 16.86 -0.90 -15.88
CA GLY A 111 16.87 -1.44 -17.24
C GLY A 111 17.39 -0.44 -18.28
N LEU A 112 17.10 0.85 -18.11
CA LEU A 112 17.52 1.90 -19.04
C LEU A 112 19.04 2.07 -19.08
N THR A 113 19.74 1.85 -17.96
CA THR A 113 21.21 1.99 -17.91
C THR A 113 21.94 0.91 -18.70
N ARG A 114 21.24 -0.15 -19.12
CA ARG A 114 21.79 -1.25 -19.93
C ARG A 114 21.59 -1.07 -21.43
N LEU A 115 20.91 0.01 -21.86
CA LEU A 115 20.71 0.28 -23.27
C LEU A 115 22.03 0.69 -23.95
N PRO A 116 22.22 0.34 -25.25
CA PRO A 116 23.40 0.80 -25.99
C PRO A 116 23.49 2.33 -25.97
N HIS A 117 24.66 2.86 -25.61
CA HIS A 117 24.95 4.30 -25.43
C HIS A 117 24.26 4.99 -24.24
N ALA A 118 23.51 4.28 -23.41
CA ALA A 118 22.96 4.85 -22.19
C ALA A 118 24.04 4.96 -21.11
N SER A 119 24.00 6.07 -20.38
CA SER A 119 24.83 6.29 -19.20
C SER A 119 23.97 6.24 -17.94
N ILE A 120 24.53 5.74 -16.85
CA ILE A 120 23.94 5.88 -15.50
C ILE A 120 23.78 7.35 -15.07
N TYR A 121 24.47 8.26 -15.77
CA TYR A 121 24.40 9.71 -15.56
C TYR A 121 23.28 10.39 -16.34
N ASP A 122 22.56 9.66 -17.20
CA ASP A 122 21.46 10.23 -17.98
C ASP A 122 20.28 10.59 -17.07
N ASP A 123 19.56 11.66 -17.44
CA ASP A 123 18.37 12.11 -16.69
C ASP A 123 17.23 11.08 -16.69
N GLY A 124 17.22 10.18 -17.68
CA GLY A 124 16.22 9.13 -17.84
C GLY A 124 16.11 8.20 -16.63
N PRO A 125 17.14 7.41 -16.30
CA PRO A 125 17.17 6.56 -15.10
C PRO A 125 16.83 7.32 -13.81
N GLN A 126 17.40 8.52 -13.63
CA GLN A 126 17.18 9.36 -12.44
C GLN A 126 15.70 9.75 -12.27
N ALA A 127 15.01 10.09 -13.35
CA ALA A 127 13.58 10.39 -13.31
C ALA A 127 12.74 9.18 -12.90
N TYR A 128 13.10 7.99 -13.36
CA TYR A 128 12.42 6.75 -12.99
C TYR A 128 12.62 6.41 -11.52
N TRP A 129 13.85 6.46 -11.01
CA TRP A 129 14.14 6.18 -9.60
C TRP A 129 13.44 7.19 -8.68
N LYS A 130 13.46 8.48 -9.03
CA LYS A 130 12.70 9.52 -8.29
C LYS A 130 11.21 9.22 -8.24
N ARG A 131 10.60 8.91 -9.40
CA ARG A 131 9.17 8.63 -9.49
C ARG A 131 8.79 7.36 -8.71
N GLY A 132 9.62 6.33 -8.81
CA GLY A 132 9.46 5.09 -8.06
C GLY A 132 9.50 5.31 -6.56
N TYR A 133 10.53 6.03 -6.08
CA TYR A 133 10.64 6.45 -4.67
C TYR A 133 9.38 7.16 -4.16
N LEU A 134 8.91 8.19 -4.89
CA LEU A 134 7.73 8.95 -4.49
C LEU A 134 6.45 8.09 -4.48
N ASN A 135 6.32 7.14 -5.41
CA ASN A 135 5.19 6.23 -5.41
C ASN A 135 5.18 5.31 -4.18
N ILE A 136 6.33 4.76 -3.82
CA ILE A 136 6.47 3.89 -2.64
C ILE A 136 6.16 4.68 -1.37
N ILE A 137 6.82 5.84 -1.16
CA ILE A 137 6.64 6.63 0.06
C ILE A 137 5.19 7.09 0.23
N HIS A 138 4.56 7.62 -0.82
CA HIS A 138 3.17 8.07 -0.71
C HIS A 138 2.20 6.91 -0.50
N ALA A 139 2.42 5.77 -1.16
CA ALA A 139 1.60 4.58 -0.95
C ALA A 139 1.73 4.07 0.49
N GLN A 140 2.95 3.97 1.01
CA GLN A 140 3.23 3.49 2.36
C GLN A 140 2.61 4.41 3.42
N MET A 141 2.76 5.74 3.29
CA MET A 141 2.12 6.70 4.18
C MET A 141 0.61 6.49 4.21
N ARG A 142 -0.02 6.36 3.03
CA ARG A 142 -1.47 6.19 2.95
C ARG A 142 -1.93 4.85 3.50
N MET A 143 -1.20 3.77 3.22
CA MET A 143 -1.49 2.44 3.78
C MET A 143 -1.37 2.43 5.30
N ARG A 144 -0.38 3.11 5.89
CA ARG A 144 -0.26 3.27 7.35
C ARG A 144 -1.49 3.93 7.95
N GLU A 145 -1.92 5.06 7.40
CA GLU A 145 -3.11 5.78 7.88
C GLU A 145 -4.37 4.90 7.83
N ILE A 146 -4.53 4.12 6.76
CA ILE A 146 -5.66 3.20 6.57
C ILE A 146 -5.56 2.01 7.54
N ALA A 147 -4.38 1.40 7.67
CA ALA A 147 -4.14 0.25 8.53
C ALA A 147 -4.44 0.59 10.00
N GLU A 148 -4.02 1.77 10.47
CA GLU A 148 -4.35 2.27 11.81
C GLU A 148 -5.87 2.30 12.05
N ILE A 149 -6.65 2.75 11.06
CA ILE A 149 -8.11 2.77 11.15
C ILE A 149 -8.67 1.35 11.16
N LEU A 150 -8.24 0.49 10.23
CA LEU A 150 -8.69 -0.91 10.13
C LEU A 150 -8.42 -1.68 11.43
N PHE A 151 -7.28 -1.45 12.07
CA PHE A 151 -6.88 -2.09 13.32
C PHE A 151 -7.54 -1.48 14.56
N ALA A 152 -7.87 -0.18 14.55
CA ALA A 152 -8.51 0.49 15.69
C ALA A 152 -10.04 0.46 15.66
N TRP A 153 -10.66 0.23 14.49
CA TRP A 153 -12.12 0.30 14.32
C TRP A 153 -12.89 -0.63 15.27
N LYS A 154 -14.06 -0.20 15.74
CA LYS A 154 -14.91 -0.99 16.64
C LYS A 154 -16.29 -1.17 16.02
N ALA A 155 -16.86 -2.37 16.17
CA ALA A 155 -18.22 -2.65 15.75
C ALA A 155 -19.21 -1.64 16.37
N GLY A 156 -20.17 -1.18 15.58
CA GLY A 156 -21.15 -0.16 15.98
C GLY A 156 -20.69 1.29 15.80
N THR A 157 -19.50 1.55 15.23
CA THR A 157 -19.06 2.91 14.87
C THR A 157 -18.97 3.10 13.35
N PRO A 158 -19.38 4.25 12.78
CA PRO A 158 -19.22 4.48 11.35
C PRO A 158 -17.73 4.51 10.97
N ALA A 159 -17.32 3.74 9.97
CA ALA A 159 -15.94 3.76 9.49
C ALA A 159 -15.53 5.16 8.98
N GLU A 160 -16.46 5.88 8.36
CA GLU A 160 -16.29 7.27 7.90
C GLU A 160 -16.03 8.26 9.05
N ALA A 161 -16.60 8.01 10.23
CA ALA A 161 -16.39 8.88 11.40
C ALA A 161 -14.94 8.85 11.88
N SER A 162 -14.21 7.74 11.66
CA SER A 162 -12.79 7.64 12.03
C SER A 162 -11.86 8.40 11.07
N VAL A 163 -12.23 8.51 9.79
CA VAL A 163 -11.50 9.28 8.77
C VAL A 163 -11.80 10.79 8.92
N ALA A 164 -13.08 11.17 9.05
CA ALA A 164 -13.50 12.56 9.19
C ALA A 164 -13.05 13.19 10.52
N ALA A 165 -13.07 12.44 11.63
CA ALA A 165 -12.57 12.92 12.92
C ALA A 165 -11.05 13.15 12.91
N ARG A 166 -10.28 12.35 12.17
CA ARG A 166 -8.83 12.55 11.98
C ARG A 166 -8.52 13.79 11.16
N ILE A 167 -9.27 14.03 10.07
CA ILE A 167 -9.13 15.26 9.27
C ILE A 167 -9.44 16.51 10.12
N GLN A 168 -10.43 16.44 11.02
CA GLN A 168 -10.72 17.53 11.96
C GLN A 168 -9.63 17.73 13.02
N GLN A 169 -8.93 16.68 13.47
CA GLN A 169 -7.82 16.78 14.43
C GLN A 169 -6.50 17.26 13.80
N MET A 170 -6.27 17.03 12.51
CA MET A 170 -5.07 17.52 11.80
C MET A 170 -5.23 18.96 11.29
N GLY A 171 -6.44 19.51 11.32
CA GLY A 171 -6.76 20.89 10.92
C GLY A 171 -7.05 21.85 12.08
N ALA A 172 -6.87 21.42 13.33
CA ALA A 172 -7.05 22.20 14.56
C ALA A 172 -5.72 22.33 15.31
#